data_AF-A0A4Q2SVN9-F1
#
_entry.id   AF-A0A4Q2SVN9-F1
#
_cell.length_a   1.000
_cell.length_b   1.000
_cell.length_c   1.000
_cell.angle_alpha   90.00
_cell.angle_beta   90.00
_cell.angle_gamma   90.00
#
_symmetry.space_group_name_H-M   'P 1'
#
loop_
_entity.id
_entity.type
_entity.pdbx_description
1 polymer ?
#
loop_
_entity_poly.entity_id
_entity_poly.type
_entity_poly.pdbx_seq_one_letter_code
_entity_poly.pdbx_strand_id
1 'polypeptide(L)'
;MIPLAENPAVIDPEKHLTLTEQAALTGIGRYRHQSRRAGYVVIGDRRFTTKVVEALRDKGLINGKLPNIKPTSAGRMAIARLLGIRGAA
;
A
#
# COMPACT_ATOMS: atom_id res chain seq x y z
N MET A 1 15.66 -3.17 5.48
CA MET A 1 14.75 -2.05 5.12
C MET A 1 15.33 -1.37 3.91
N ILE A 2 14.54 -1.08 2.88
CA ILE A 2 15.00 -0.35 1.69
C ILE A 2 14.97 1.15 2.03
N PRO A 3 16.06 1.92 1.80
CA PRO A 3 16.06 3.37 1.98
C PRO A 3 14.95 4.03 1.14
N LEU A 4 14.27 5.05 1.70
CA LEU A 4 13.16 5.74 1.01
C LEU A 4 13.57 6.30 -0.35
N ALA A 5 14.79 6.82 -0.45
CA ALA A 5 15.35 7.42 -1.66
C ALA A 5 15.71 6.40 -2.74
N GLU A 6 15.79 5.11 -2.39
CA GLU A 6 16.17 4.03 -3.30
C GLU A 6 14.99 3.12 -3.65
N ASN A 7 13.83 3.30 -3.01
CA ASN A 7 12.67 2.45 -3.25
C ASN A 7 11.93 2.89 -4.52
N PRO A 8 11.98 2.11 -5.62
CA PRO A 8 11.35 2.49 -6.88
C PRO A 8 9.83 2.62 -6.75
N ALA A 9 9.20 1.87 -5.83
CA ALA A 9 7.77 1.98 -5.55
C ALA A 9 7.39 3.25 -4.77
N VAL A 10 8.36 4.01 -4.28
CA VAL A 10 8.18 5.37 -3.74
C VAL A 10 8.51 6.41 -4.80
N ILE A 11 9.53 6.17 -5.63
CA ILE A 11 9.99 7.12 -6.64
C ILE A 11 8.96 7.26 -7.78
N ASP A 12 8.51 6.15 -8.36
CA ASP A 12 7.53 6.14 -9.44
C ASP A 12 6.52 4.99 -9.19
N PRO A 13 5.59 5.18 -8.25
CA PRO A 13 4.64 4.14 -7.87
C PRO A 13 3.75 3.72 -9.04
N GLU A 14 3.48 4.60 -10.00
CA GLU A 14 2.64 4.28 -11.16
C GLU A 14 3.28 3.23 -12.07
N LYS A 15 4.62 3.27 -12.22
CA LYS A 15 5.37 2.31 -13.03
C LYS A 15 5.81 1.06 -12.27
N HIS A 16 5.99 1.16 -10.95
CA HIS A 16 6.57 0.08 -10.14
C HIS A 16 5.55 -0.68 -9.28
N LEU A 17 4.29 -0.24 -9.26
CA LEU A 17 3.18 -0.97 -8.67
C LEU A 17 2.18 -1.33 -9.76
N THR A 18 1.68 -2.55 -9.70
CA THR A 18 0.50 -2.94 -10.50
C THR A 18 -0.72 -2.13 -10.08
N LEU A 19 -1.70 -1.96 -10.97
CA LEU A 19 -2.96 -1.26 -10.64
C LEU A 19 -3.65 -1.81 -9.39
N THR A 20 -3.58 -3.13 -9.19
CA THR A 20 -4.14 -3.80 -8.01
C THR A 20 -3.37 -3.45 -6.73
N GLU A 21 -2.03 -3.36 -6.79
CA GLU A 21 -1.20 -2.93 -5.66
C GLU A 21 -1.41 -1.45 -5.34
N GLN A 22 -1.54 -0.59 -6.35
CA GLN A 22 -1.86 0.83 -6.17
C GLN A 22 -3.22 1.00 -5.47
N ALA A 23 -4.24 0.27 -5.93
CA ALA A 23 -5.57 0.27 -5.34
C ALA A 23 -5.57 -0.29 -3.91
N ALA A 24 -4.79 -1.33 -3.64
CA ALA A 24 -4.64 -1.90 -2.31
C ALA A 24 -3.94 -0.92 -1.36
N LEU A 25 -2.83 -0.31 -1.79
CA LEU A 25 -2.05 0.63 -0.98
C LEU A 25 -2.86 1.88 -0.62
N THR A 26 -3.53 2.49 -1.61
CA THR A 26 -4.43 3.64 -1.40
C THR A 26 -5.62 3.24 -0.52
N GLY A 27 -6.18 2.05 -0.72
CA GLY A 27 -7.22 1.49 0.14
C GLY A 27 -6.78 1.36 1.60
N ILE A 28 -5.59 0.81 1.86
CA ILE A 28 -5.04 0.66 3.22
C ILE A 28 -4.83 2.02 3.89
N GLY A 29 -4.40 3.02 3.12
CA GLY A 29 -4.25 4.40 3.63
C GLY A 29 -5.57 5.08 3.99
N ARG A 30 -6.66 4.74 3.27
CA ARG A 30 -7.97 5.39 3.42
C ARG A 30 -8.88 4.67 4.41
N TYR A 31 -8.93 3.35 4.38
CA TYR A 31 -9.92 2.57 5.13
C TYR A 31 -9.30 1.97 6.39
N ARG A 32 -9.96 2.23 7.52
CA ARG A 32 -9.63 1.60 8.81
C ARG A 32 -10.15 0.17 8.92
N HIS A 33 -11.24 -0.15 8.21
CA HIS A 33 -11.86 -1.47 8.25
C HIS A 33 -11.10 -2.45 7.36
N GLN A 34 -10.52 -3.49 7.97
CA GLN A 34 -9.81 -4.55 7.27
C GLN A 34 -10.24 -5.91 7.85
N SER A 35 -10.41 -6.91 7.01
CA SER A 35 -10.71 -8.27 7.46
C SER A 35 -10.04 -9.31 6.58
N ARG A 36 -9.72 -10.47 7.16
CA ARG A 36 -9.25 -11.62 6.42
C ARG A 36 -10.43 -12.54 6.12
N ARG A 37 -10.59 -12.92 4.86
CA ARG A 37 -11.49 -13.98 4.39
C ARG A 37 -10.63 -15.06 3.74
N ALA A 38 -11.11 -16.30 3.62
CA ALA A 38 -10.29 -17.39 3.06
C ALA A 38 -9.70 -17.00 1.69
N GLY A 39 -8.36 -16.85 1.62
CA GLY A 39 -7.61 -16.44 0.42
C GLY A 39 -7.59 -14.94 0.10
N TYR A 40 -8.38 -14.11 0.80
CA TYR A 40 -8.53 -12.69 0.49
C TYR A 40 -8.40 -11.78 1.71
N VAL A 41 -7.98 -10.56 1.42
CA VAL A 41 -7.94 -9.44 2.35
C VAL A 41 -8.97 -8.43 1.88
N VAL A 42 -9.93 -8.12 2.74
CA VAL A 42 -10.92 -7.09 2.49
C VAL A 42 -10.43 -5.80 3.14
N ILE A 43 -10.33 -4.73 2.36
CA ILE A 43 -9.96 -3.39 2.82
C ILE A 43 -11.06 -2.44 2.37
N GLY A 44 -11.80 -1.87 3.32
CA GLY A 44 -13.03 -1.15 3.02
C GLY A 44 -14.06 -2.06 2.35
N ASP A 45 -14.47 -1.68 1.14
CA ASP A 45 -15.39 -2.38 0.25
C ASP A 45 -14.69 -3.30 -0.78
N ARG A 46 -13.36 -3.26 -0.85
CA ARG A 46 -12.58 -3.96 -1.90
C ARG A 46 -11.93 -5.23 -1.39
N ARG A 47 -11.76 -6.20 -2.29
CA ARG A 47 -11.11 -7.49 -2.03
C ARG A 47 -9.80 -7.58 -2.78
N PHE A 48 -8.75 -7.97 -2.07
CA PHE A 48 -7.42 -8.18 -2.61
C PHE A 48 -6.94 -9.58 -2.25
N THR A 49 -6.14 -10.20 -3.09
CA THR A 49 -5.51 -11.47 -2.72
C THR A 49 -4.47 -11.24 -1.62
N THR A 50 -4.21 -12.26 -0.80
CA THR A 50 -3.13 -12.18 0.20
C THR A 50 -1.78 -11.87 -0.44
N LYS A 51 -1.53 -12.41 -1.65
CA LYS A 51 -0.31 -12.16 -2.43
C LYS A 51 -0.07 -10.68 -2.71
N VAL A 52 -1.12 -9.91 -3.03
CA VAL A 52 -1.00 -8.45 -3.26
C VAL A 52 -0.57 -7.73 -1.98
N VAL A 53 -1.14 -8.12 -0.85
CA VAL A 53 -0.79 -7.54 0.46
C VAL A 53 0.62 -7.94 0.88
N GLU A 54 1.04 -9.18 0.59
CA GLU A 54 2.42 -9.64 0.82
C GLU A 54 3.40 -8.87 -0.06
N ALA A 55 3.12 -8.69 -1.36
CA ALA A 55 3.98 -7.92 -2.25
C ALA A 55 4.17 -6.46 -1.79
N LEU A 56 3.12 -5.80 -1.30
CA LEU A 56 3.22 -4.46 -0.71
C LEU A 56 4.10 -4.44 0.55
N ARG A 57 4.06 -5.51 1.35
CA ARG A 57 4.88 -5.67 2.55
C ARG A 57 6.35 -5.89 2.19
N ASP A 58 6.62 -6.72 1.19
CA ASP A 58 7.97 -7.01 0.71
C ASP A 58 8.62 -5.77 0.09
N LYS A 59 7.82 -4.93 -0.58
CA LYS A 59 8.24 -3.60 -1.05
C LYS A 59 8.41 -2.56 0.07
N GLY A 60 8.17 -2.94 1.33
CA GLY A 60 8.33 -2.08 2.51
C GLY A 60 7.30 -0.95 2.60
N LEU A 61 6.18 -1.03 1.87
CA LEU A 61 5.17 0.04 1.80
C LEU A 61 4.14 -0.07 2.93
N ILE A 62 3.96 -1.25 3.51
CA ILE A 62 3.02 -1.49 4.59
C ILE A 62 3.67 -2.30 5.71
N ASN A 63 3.13 -2.18 6.92
CA ASN A 63 3.53 -2.96 8.09
C ASN A 63 2.30 -3.44 8.89
N GLY A 64 2.56 -4.18 9.96
CA GLY A 64 1.52 -4.73 10.83
C GLY A 64 0.98 -6.08 10.36
N LYS A 65 -0.12 -6.53 10.95
CA LYS A 65 -0.83 -7.77 10.59
C LYS A 65 -2.32 -7.45 10.54
N LEU A 66 -3.09 -8.17 9.73
CA LEU A 66 -4.55 -8.01 9.70
C LEU A 66 -5.15 -8.22 11.09
N PRO A 67 -6.15 -7.42 11.50
CA PRO A 67 -6.81 -6.34 10.74
C PRO A 67 -6.13 -4.96 10.84
N ASN A 68 -4.92 -4.89 11.40
CA ASN A 68 -4.20 -3.65 11.70
C ASN A 68 -3.01 -3.42 10.75
N ILE A 69 -3.22 -3.58 9.44
CA ILE A 69 -2.20 -3.19 8.45
C ILE A 69 -2.20 -1.68 8.31
N LYS A 70 -1.01 -1.07 8.28
CA LYS A 70 -0.86 0.38 8.09
C LYS A 70 0.22 0.68 7.05
N PRO A 71 0.13 1.80 6.33
CA PRO A 71 1.21 2.25 5.47
C PRO A 71 2.44 2.64 6.31
N THR A 72 3.63 2.29 5.83
CA THR A 72 4.89 2.83 6.37
C THR A 72 5.07 4.29 5.95
N SER A 73 6.15 4.94 6.36
CA SER A 73 6.51 6.26 5.80
C SER A 73 6.70 6.20 4.28
N ALA A 74 7.28 5.11 3.77
CA ALA A 74 7.40 4.84 2.33
C ALA A 74 6.03 4.73 1.65
N GLY A 75 5.14 3.91 2.24
CA GLY A 75 3.77 3.76 1.74
C GLY A 75 2.99 5.06 1.71
N ARG A 76 3.12 5.91 2.74
CA ARG A 76 2.46 7.23 2.76
C ARG A 76 2.96 8.14 1.65
N MET A 77 4.26 8.17 1.38
CA MET A 77 4.81 8.94 0.26
C MET A 77 4.33 8.42 -1.09
N ALA A 78 4.32 7.09 -1.27
CA ALA A 78 3.79 6.46 -2.48
C ALA A 78 2.30 6.77 -2.68
N ILE A 79 1.48 6.73 -1.62
CA ILE A 79 0.06 7.14 -1.66
C ILE A 79 -0.07 8.60 -2.07
N ALA A 80 0.71 9.51 -1.48
CA ALA A 80 0.65 10.93 -1.80
C ALA A 80 0.92 11.17 -3.29
N ARG A 81 1.93 10.48 -3.85
CA ARG A 81 2.24 10.54 -5.30
C ARG A 81 1.11 9.97 -6.15
N LEU A 82 0.57 8.79 -5.83
CA LEU A 82 -0.54 8.16 -6.56
C LEU A 82 -1.82 9.01 -6.57
N LEU A 83 -2.06 9.79 -5.51
CA LEU A 83 -3.23 10.66 -5.41
C LEU A 83 -2.99 12.04 -6.05
N GLY A 84 -1.82 12.30 -6.62
CA GLY A 84 -1.44 13.63 -7.10
C GLY A 84 -1.35 14.68 -5.98
N ILE A 85 -1.37 14.25 -4.72
CA ILE A 85 -1.19 15.11 -3.55
C ILE A 85 0.31 15.37 -3.46
N ARG A 86 0.81 16.30 -4.27
CA ARG A 86 2.11 16.91 -4.01
C ARG A 86 2.01 17.53 -2.62
N GLY A 87 2.82 17.03 -1.68
CA GLY A 87 3.01 17.73 -0.42
C GLY A 87 3.31 19.19 -0.75
N ALA A 88 2.48 20.09 -0.23
CA ALA A 88 2.82 21.50 -0.18
C ALA A 88 4.16 21.55 0.57
N ALA A 89 5.21 21.82 -0.20
CA ALA A 89 6.48 22.32 0.33
C ALA A 89 6.28 23.80 0.65
#